data_AF-A0A836VAI8-F1
#
_entry.id   AF-A0A836VAI8-F1
#
_cell.length_a   1.000
_cell.length_b   1.000
_cell.length_c   1.000
_cell.angle_alpha   90.00
_cell.angle_beta   90.00
_cell.angle_gamma   90.00
#
_symmetry.space_group_name_H-M   'P 1'
#
loop_
_entity.id
_entity.type
_entity.pdbx_description
1 polymer ?
#
loop_
_entity_poly.entity_id
_entity_poly.type
_entity_poly.pdbx_seq_one_letter_code
_entity_poly.pdbx_strand_id
1 'polypeptide(L)'
;MLRNSPILWRFRRFSPGWEKIRSIREYISEAGVPGRYSHYGVTAMKTHSCGDSALSCIDCQAQVCPSCMEQCPVGNRCRKCSGRFTSHLTKLPMPVMLRTAAGAIGVGFAFGCFYQFFHGGFYIWFLMYFLGCLLGKGLHKLASYKLGKRVLATMIGGVVIGALISPAQGEMFGHPSDSSFMGIKIDPESVAEQAPTIARRSFDSFETAFRNKHSQDHFSVKAPVEDNGAVEHLWIKVGKIEDTTITGTLASAPTKLANLKAGSEVSTKVEKLDDWAYSHNGQDAGNFGMDPDERVRTYGDPDGWMTQGWIWINLAIMLAGVVSPVLAIRLKNG
;
A
#
# COMPACT_ATOMS: atom_id res chain seq x y z
N MET A 1 43.74 -19.81 41.29
CA MET A 1 42.97 -20.85 41.99
C MET A 1 41.51 -20.60 41.75
N LEU A 2 40.81 -21.56 41.13
CA LEU A 2 39.34 -21.73 41.07
C LEU A 2 38.56 -20.59 40.35
N ARG A 3 37.58 -20.82 39.47
CA ARG A 3 37.17 -21.95 38.63
C ARG A 3 36.20 -21.31 37.63
N ASN A 4 36.35 -21.66 36.36
CA ASN A 4 35.53 -21.21 35.23
C ASN A 4 34.01 -21.27 35.48
N SER A 5 33.28 -20.25 35.06
CA SER A 5 31.84 -20.31 34.77
C SER A 5 31.43 -19.23 33.74
N PRO A 6 31.46 -19.52 32.43
CA PRO A 6 30.68 -18.75 31.47
C PRO A 6 29.25 -19.33 31.42
N ILE A 7 28.26 -18.47 31.64
CA ILE A 7 26.85 -18.71 31.30
C ILE A 7 26.77 -18.80 29.78
N LEU A 8 27.08 -19.99 29.28
CA LEU A 8 26.78 -20.43 27.93
C LEU A 8 25.39 -21.05 27.97
N TRP A 9 24.47 -20.42 27.24
CA TRP A 9 23.20 -21.00 26.85
C TRP A 9 23.43 -22.35 26.18
N ARG A 10 23.28 -23.41 26.97
CA ARG A 10 23.38 -24.79 26.51
C ARG A 10 22.08 -25.12 25.79
N PHE A 11 22.12 -25.06 24.47
CA PHE A 11 21.18 -25.77 23.59
C PHE A 11 21.05 -27.21 24.09
N ARG A 12 19.97 -27.51 24.80
CA ARG A 12 19.52 -28.89 25.01
C ARG A 12 19.06 -29.38 23.64
N ARG A 13 19.92 -30.15 22.97
CA ARG A 13 19.53 -31.10 21.94
C ARG A 13 18.40 -31.95 22.52
N PHE A 14 17.17 -31.64 22.14
CA PHE A 14 16.09 -32.61 22.16
C PHE A 14 16.45 -33.63 21.07
N SER A 15 17.02 -34.76 21.49
CA SER A 15 17.20 -35.89 20.59
C SER A 15 15.82 -36.43 20.20
N PRO A 16 15.61 -36.79 18.93
CA PRO A 16 14.29 -37.13 18.42
C PRO A 16 13.90 -38.55 18.87
N GLY A 17 12.80 -38.69 19.60
CA GLY A 17 12.17 -39.99 19.89
C GLY A 17 11.43 -40.53 18.66
N TRP A 18 12.17 -40.93 17.62
CA TRP A 18 11.64 -41.43 16.34
C TRP A 18 11.80 -42.96 16.15
N GLU A 19 12.18 -43.70 17.19
CA GLU A 19 12.40 -45.17 17.11
C GLU A 19 11.18 -46.03 17.46
N LYS A 20 9.97 -45.50 17.37
CA LYS A 20 8.76 -46.34 17.44
C LYS A 20 7.67 -45.89 16.49
N ILE A 21 8.05 -45.58 15.26
CA ILE A 21 7.11 -45.60 14.14
C ILE A 21 7.04 -47.06 13.67
N ARG A 22 6.25 -47.88 14.36
CA ARG A 22 5.60 -48.98 13.63
C ARG A 22 4.82 -48.29 12.52
N SER A 23 5.09 -48.70 11.29
CA SER A 23 4.43 -48.12 10.14
C SER A 23 2.92 -48.20 10.36
N ILE A 24 2.20 -47.10 10.15
CA ILE A 24 0.73 -47.05 10.15
C ILE A 24 0.15 -48.11 9.19
N ARG A 25 0.97 -48.61 8.25
CA ARG A 25 0.67 -49.73 7.35
C ARG A 25 0.43 -51.06 8.05
N GLU A 26 1.10 -51.37 9.16
CA GLU A 26 0.92 -52.62 9.92
C GLU A 26 -0.34 -52.60 10.81
N TYR A 27 -0.69 -51.44 11.38
CA TYR A 27 -1.91 -51.34 12.19
C TYR A 27 -3.19 -51.42 11.34
N ILE A 28 -3.11 -50.99 10.07
CA ILE A 28 -4.23 -51.05 9.12
C ILE A 28 -4.40 -52.45 8.51
N SER A 29 -3.36 -53.30 8.50
CA SER A 29 -3.49 -54.70 8.02
C SER A 29 -4.15 -55.65 9.02
N GLU A 30 -4.10 -55.35 10.32
CA GLU A 30 -4.71 -56.21 11.37
C GLU A 30 -6.14 -55.78 11.73
N ALA A 31 -6.46 -54.49 11.65
CA ALA A 31 -7.84 -54.04 11.75
C ALA A 31 -8.49 -54.17 10.37
N GLY A 32 -9.28 -55.24 10.16
CA GLY A 32 -10.03 -55.53 8.92
C GLY A 32 -11.07 -54.46 8.54
N VAL A 33 -10.62 -53.24 8.27
CA VAL A 33 -11.40 -52.10 7.84
C VAL A 33 -11.06 -51.88 6.36
N PRO A 34 -11.99 -52.17 5.43
CA PRO A 34 -11.72 -51.95 4.01
C PRO A 34 -11.54 -50.45 3.75
N GLY A 35 -10.28 -50.04 3.58
CA GLY A 35 -9.86 -48.68 3.32
C GLY A 35 -10.40 -48.16 1.98
N ARG A 36 -10.89 -46.91 1.99
CA ARG A 36 -11.19 -46.16 0.77
C ARG A 36 -10.69 -44.73 0.90
N TYR A 37 -9.36 -44.57 0.85
CA TYR A 37 -8.73 -43.30 0.50
C TYR A 37 -7.94 -43.50 -0.79
N SER A 38 -8.49 -43.01 -1.91
CA SER A 38 -7.78 -42.84 -3.17
C SER A 38 -7.86 -41.37 -3.55
N HIS A 39 -6.72 -40.69 -3.42
CA HIS A 39 -6.42 -39.44 -4.10
C HIS A 39 -6.36 -39.65 -5.63
N TYR A 40 -6.70 -38.60 -6.38
CA TYR A 40 -6.40 -38.36 -7.80
C TYR A 40 -6.18 -39.60 -8.68
N GLY A 41 -7.30 -40.13 -9.19
CA GLY A 41 -7.31 -41.05 -10.31
C GLY A 41 -8.67 -40.94 -10.97
N VAL A 42 -8.69 -40.64 -12.26
CA VAL A 42 -9.84 -40.88 -13.13
C VAL A 42 -10.04 -42.39 -13.16
N THR A 43 -10.64 -42.99 -12.13
CA THR A 43 -11.13 -44.36 -12.21
C THR A 43 -12.35 -44.32 -13.12
N ALA A 44 -12.10 -44.66 -14.38
CA ALA A 44 -13.09 -45.13 -15.31
C ALA A 44 -14.07 -46.05 -14.56
N MET A 45 -15.32 -45.60 -14.56
CA MET A 45 -16.44 -46.18 -13.84
C MET A 45 -16.57 -47.65 -14.22
N LYS A 46 -16.57 -48.56 -13.23
CA LYS A 46 -17.26 -49.85 -13.41
C LYS A 46 -18.70 -49.50 -13.78
N THR A 47 -19.02 -49.60 -15.06
CA THR A 47 -20.39 -49.59 -15.57
C THR A 47 -21.08 -50.81 -15.00
N HIS A 48 -21.64 -50.71 -13.80
CA HIS A 48 -22.56 -51.72 -13.30
C HIS A 48 -23.95 -51.40 -13.85
N SER A 49 -24.65 -52.44 -14.28
CA SER A 49 -26.04 -52.34 -14.65
C SER A 49 -26.86 -52.04 -13.40
N CYS A 50 -27.57 -50.92 -13.40
CA CYS A 50 -28.46 -50.51 -12.30
C CYS A 50 -29.81 -51.26 -12.32
N GLY A 51 -29.88 -52.43 -12.96
CA GLY A 51 -31.10 -53.07 -13.49
C GLY A 51 -32.29 -53.22 -12.53
N ASP A 52 -32.06 -53.24 -11.21
CA ASP A 52 -33.12 -53.59 -10.24
C ASP A 52 -33.45 -52.47 -9.23
N SER A 53 -32.96 -51.24 -9.41
CA SER A 53 -33.31 -50.14 -8.48
C SER A 53 -34.63 -49.47 -8.85
N ALA A 54 -35.57 -49.34 -7.91
CA ALA A 54 -36.81 -48.57 -8.11
C ALA A 54 -36.59 -47.03 -8.07
N LEU A 55 -35.37 -46.56 -7.81
CA LEU A 55 -35.06 -45.14 -7.71
C LEU A 55 -34.64 -44.57 -9.08
N SER A 56 -35.20 -43.41 -9.44
CA SER A 56 -34.85 -42.68 -10.66
C SER A 56 -34.23 -41.31 -10.35
N CYS A 57 -33.44 -40.81 -11.29
CA CYS A 57 -32.88 -39.47 -11.22
C CYS A 57 -33.94 -38.43 -11.58
N ILE A 58 -34.13 -37.41 -10.74
CA ILE A 58 -35.14 -36.37 -10.99
C ILE A 58 -34.95 -35.59 -12.32
N ASP A 59 -33.71 -35.42 -12.79
CA ASP A 59 -33.44 -34.62 -14.00
C ASP A 59 -33.53 -35.44 -15.29
N CYS A 60 -32.89 -36.61 -15.34
CA CYS A 60 -32.77 -37.41 -16.56
C CYS A 60 -33.63 -38.67 -16.55
N GLN A 61 -34.35 -38.93 -15.46
CA GLN A 61 -35.20 -40.10 -15.24
C GLN A 61 -34.48 -41.46 -15.37
N ALA A 62 -33.14 -41.45 -15.46
CA ALA A 62 -32.35 -42.67 -15.49
C ALA A 62 -32.40 -43.38 -14.13
N GLN A 63 -32.44 -44.71 -14.17
CA GLN A 63 -32.42 -45.56 -12.97
C GLN A 63 -31.09 -45.38 -12.20
N VAL A 64 -31.17 -45.20 -10.88
CA VAL A 64 -30.03 -44.92 -10.00
C VAL A 64 -30.07 -45.89 -8.82
N CYS A 65 -28.96 -46.56 -8.50
CA CYS A 65 -28.88 -47.43 -7.33
C CYS A 65 -28.43 -46.65 -6.08
N PRO A 66 -28.63 -47.19 -4.85
CA PRO A 66 -28.14 -46.57 -3.61
C PRO A 66 -26.63 -46.28 -3.57
N SER A 67 -25.84 -47.00 -4.38
CA SER A 67 -24.38 -46.77 -4.50
C SER A 67 -24.00 -45.71 -5.54
N CYS A 68 -24.88 -45.39 -6.49
CA CYS A 68 -24.64 -44.39 -7.56
C CYS A 68 -25.40 -43.07 -7.35
N MET A 69 -26.36 -43.04 -6.42
CA MET A 69 -27.17 -41.86 -6.17
C MET A 69 -26.40 -40.85 -5.33
N GLU A 70 -26.52 -39.58 -5.71
CA GLU A 70 -26.13 -38.45 -4.89
C GLU A 70 -27.42 -37.81 -4.36
N GLN A 71 -27.54 -37.74 -3.03
CA GLN A 71 -28.70 -37.13 -2.37
C GLN A 71 -28.65 -35.62 -2.56
N CYS A 72 -29.70 -35.06 -3.17
CA CYS A 72 -29.90 -33.63 -3.28
C CYS A 72 -31.14 -33.21 -2.46
N PRO A 73 -31.27 -31.94 -2.06
CA PRO A 73 -32.40 -31.46 -1.24
C PRO A 73 -33.79 -31.71 -1.82
N VAL A 74 -33.88 -31.86 -3.14
CA VAL A 74 -35.13 -32.07 -3.90
C VAL A 74 -35.27 -33.49 -4.47
N GLY A 75 -34.46 -34.45 -4.01
CA GLY A 75 -34.53 -35.85 -4.41
C GLY A 75 -33.21 -36.45 -4.89
N ASN A 76 -33.27 -37.69 -5.39
CA ASN A 76 -32.10 -38.44 -5.83
C ASN A 76 -31.64 -38.00 -7.22
N ARG A 77 -30.33 -37.76 -7.39
CA ARG A 77 -29.71 -37.48 -8.70
C ARG A 77 -28.64 -38.52 -9.02
N CYS A 78 -28.44 -38.79 -10.31
CA CYS A 78 -27.28 -39.55 -10.76
C CYS A 78 -26.05 -38.64 -10.79
N ARG A 79 -24.87 -39.22 -10.64
CA ARG A 79 -23.58 -38.51 -10.64
C ARG A 79 -23.31 -37.65 -11.89
N LYS A 80 -23.87 -38.05 -13.04
CA LYS A 80 -23.79 -37.26 -14.29
C LYS A 80 -24.62 -35.97 -14.21
N CYS A 81 -25.76 -35.99 -13.51
CA CYS A 81 -26.67 -34.85 -13.38
C CYS A 81 -26.34 -33.98 -12.17
N SER A 82 -25.86 -34.54 -11.07
CA SER A 82 -25.44 -33.77 -9.89
C SER A 82 -24.26 -32.82 -10.21
N GLY A 83 -23.32 -33.26 -11.04
CA GLY A 83 -22.20 -32.42 -11.52
C GLY A 83 -22.61 -31.31 -12.48
N ARG A 84 -23.85 -31.32 -13.02
CA ARG A 84 -24.37 -30.29 -13.94
C ARG A 84 -25.09 -29.16 -13.23
N PHE A 85 -25.03 -29.07 -11.89
CA PHE A 85 -25.68 -28.01 -11.13
C PHE A 85 -24.99 -26.65 -11.34
N THR A 86 -25.11 -26.08 -12.54
CA THR A 86 -24.97 -24.64 -12.74
C THR A 86 -26.26 -24.02 -12.25
N SER A 87 -26.33 -23.66 -10.97
CA SER A 87 -27.50 -22.95 -10.45
C SER A 87 -27.78 -21.74 -11.35
N HIS A 88 -29.05 -21.47 -11.65
CA HIS A 88 -29.48 -20.26 -12.37
C HIS A 88 -29.03 -18.97 -11.65
N LEU A 89 -28.69 -19.08 -10.36
CA LEU A 89 -28.00 -18.07 -9.55
C LEU A 89 -26.60 -17.71 -10.10
N THR A 90 -25.93 -18.62 -10.80
CA THR A 90 -24.60 -18.43 -11.39
C THR A 90 -24.67 -17.84 -12.80
N LYS A 91 -25.83 -17.89 -13.47
CA LYS A 91 -26.03 -17.19 -14.74
C LYS A 91 -26.14 -15.69 -14.45
N LEU A 92 -25.07 -14.97 -14.73
CA LEU A 92 -24.98 -13.53 -14.60
C LEU A 92 -25.40 -12.91 -15.94
N PRO A 93 -26.57 -12.24 -16.01
CA PRO A 93 -26.92 -11.50 -17.21
C PRO A 93 -25.91 -10.35 -17.37
N MET A 94 -25.37 -10.18 -18.59
CA MET A 94 -24.39 -9.15 -18.92
C MET A 94 -24.77 -7.72 -18.43
N PRO A 95 -26.05 -7.30 -18.50
CA PRO A 95 -26.47 -6.00 -17.97
C PRO A 95 -26.21 -5.81 -16.47
N VAL A 96 -26.29 -6.87 -15.66
CA VAL A 96 -26.02 -6.78 -14.21
C VAL A 96 -24.53 -6.65 -13.94
N MET A 97 -23.69 -7.34 -14.72
CA MET A 97 -22.23 -7.17 -14.63
C MET A 97 -21.80 -5.76 -15.04
N LEU A 98 -22.39 -5.20 -16.09
CA LEU A 98 -22.04 -3.85 -16.54
C LEU A 98 -22.42 -2.78 -15.52
N ARG A 99 -23.64 -2.86 -14.95
CA ARG A 99 -24.09 -1.92 -13.91
C ARG A 99 -23.25 -1.99 -12.63
N THR A 100 -22.86 -3.20 -12.23
CA THR A 100 -22.00 -3.39 -11.05
C THR A 100 -20.57 -2.89 -11.28
N ALA A 101 -20.01 -3.11 -12.48
CA ALA A 101 -18.73 -2.55 -12.87
C ALA A 101 -18.76 -1.01 -12.86
N ALA A 102 -19.77 -0.40 -13.48
CA ALA A 102 -19.94 1.05 -13.50
C ALA A 102 -20.09 1.64 -12.09
N GLY A 103 -20.89 1.00 -11.23
CA GLY A 103 -21.03 1.41 -9.83
C GLY A 103 -19.72 1.30 -9.04
N ALA A 104 -18.96 0.21 -9.24
CA ALA A 104 -17.68 0.00 -8.59
C ALA A 104 -16.62 1.02 -9.02
N ILE A 105 -16.57 1.34 -10.33
CA ILE A 105 -15.71 2.41 -10.87
C ILE A 105 -16.08 3.76 -10.26
N GLY A 106 -17.37 4.10 -10.19
CA GLY A 106 -17.84 5.33 -9.56
C GLY A 106 -17.43 5.44 -8.08
N VAL A 107 -17.49 4.33 -7.34
CA VAL A 107 -17.03 4.27 -5.94
C VAL A 107 -15.52 4.49 -5.84
N GLY A 108 -14.72 3.83 -6.68
CA GLY A 108 -13.27 4.02 -6.71
C GLY A 108 -12.85 5.43 -7.10
N PHE A 109 -13.53 6.02 -8.09
CA PHE A 109 -13.29 7.40 -8.52
C PHE A 109 -13.65 8.40 -7.42
N ALA A 110 -14.81 8.23 -6.78
CA ALA A 110 -15.19 9.07 -5.64
C ALA A 110 -14.17 8.96 -4.50
N PHE A 111 -13.71 7.75 -4.16
CA PHE A 111 -12.64 7.58 -3.17
C PHE A 111 -11.40 8.41 -3.52
N GLY A 112 -10.93 8.35 -4.77
CA GLY A 112 -9.79 9.13 -5.23
C GLY A 112 -10.05 10.64 -5.35
N CYS A 113 -11.30 11.11 -5.49
CA CYS A 113 -11.59 12.54 -5.37
C CYS A 113 -11.58 13.03 -3.92
N PHE A 114 -11.95 12.18 -2.97
CA PHE A 114 -12.15 12.57 -1.57
C PHE A 114 -11.04 12.11 -0.62
N TYR A 115 -10.02 11.38 -1.08
CA TYR A 115 -8.98 10.85 -0.20
C TYR A 115 -8.19 11.93 0.56
N GLN A 116 -8.02 13.11 -0.04
CA GLN A 116 -7.40 14.29 0.57
C GLN A 116 -8.14 14.76 1.83
N PHE A 117 -9.39 14.38 2.02
CA PHE A 117 -10.15 14.70 3.24
C PHE A 117 -9.99 13.62 4.32
N PHE A 118 -9.40 12.47 4.00
CA PHE A 118 -9.23 11.35 4.93
C PHE A 118 -7.87 11.37 5.64
N HIS A 119 -7.44 12.53 6.10
CA HIS A 119 -6.32 12.67 7.04
C HIS A 119 -6.88 12.76 8.48
N GLY A 120 -6.82 11.65 9.24
CA GLY A 120 -7.48 11.59 10.55
C GLY A 120 -6.81 10.70 11.61
N GLY A 121 -5.54 10.36 11.44
CA GLY A 121 -4.85 9.42 12.34
C GLY A 121 -5.52 8.03 12.39
N PHE A 122 -5.23 7.24 13.42
CA PHE A 122 -5.66 5.84 13.52
C PHE A 122 -7.17 5.60 13.38
N TYR A 123 -8.01 6.55 13.81
CA TYR A 123 -9.48 6.40 13.77
C TYR A 123 -10.07 6.44 12.37
N ILE A 124 -9.38 7.05 11.40
CA ILE A 124 -9.86 7.15 10.02
C ILE A 124 -10.05 5.77 9.39
N TRP A 125 -9.22 4.80 9.77
CA TRP A 125 -9.27 3.44 9.26
C TRP A 125 -10.56 2.72 9.64
N PHE A 126 -11.08 2.93 10.85
CA PHE A 126 -12.38 2.37 11.23
C PHE A 126 -13.51 3.00 10.42
N LEU A 127 -13.52 4.33 10.32
CA LEU A 127 -14.53 5.05 9.54
C LEU A 127 -14.52 4.59 8.07
N MET A 128 -13.35 4.46 7.47
CA MET A 128 -13.18 3.96 6.11
C MET A 128 -13.64 2.51 5.95
N TYR A 129 -13.35 1.63 6.90
CA TYR A 129 -13.83 0.25 6.87
C TYR A 129 -15.37 0.18 6.93
N PHE A 130 -16.00 0.94 7.82
CA PHE A 130 -17.47 0.99 7.92
C PHE A 130 -18.12 1.63 6.70
N LEU A 131 -17.52 2.70 6.17
CA LEU A 131 -17.94 3.31 4.91
C LEU A 131 -17.81 2.30 3.76
N GLY A 132 -16.71 1.57 3.69
CA GLY A 132 -16.51 0.47 2.75
C GLY A 132 -17.60 -0.60 2.87
N CYS A 133 -17.98 -1.00 4.09
CA CYS A 133 -19.08 -1.94 4.32
C CYS A 133 -20.43 -1.40 3.83
N LEU A 134 -20.71 -0.11 4.03
CA LEU A 134 -21.92 0.55 3.56
C LEU A 134 -21.98 0.57 2.02
N LEU A 135 -20.89 0.99 1.40
CA LEU A 135 -20.73 1.01 -0.06
C LEU A 135 -20.80 -0.40 -0.65
N GLY A 136 -20.17 -1.37 0.00
CA GLY A 136 -20.26 -2.79 -0.36
C GLY A 136 -21.70 -3.30 -0.36
N LYS A 137 -22.50 -2.99 0.68
CA LYS A 137 -23.94 -3.31 0.69
C LYS A 137 -24.69 -2.66 -0.49
N GLY A 138 -24.34 -1.42 -0.83
CA GLY A 138 -24.88 -0.74 -2.02
C GLY A 138 -24.54 -1.45 -3.32
N LEU A 139 -23.26 -1.79 -3.53
CA LEU A 139 -22.79 -2.55 -4.69
C LEU A 139 -23.43 -3.94 -4.77
N HIS A 140 -23.68 -4.58 -3.64
CA HIS A 140 -24.41 -5.85 -3.58
C HIS A 140 -25.86 -5.73 -4.00
N LYS A 141 -26.55 -4.66 -3.59
CA LYS A 141 -27.90 -4.38 -4.03
C LYS A 141 -27.94 -4.18 -5.55
N LEU A 142 -26.95 -3.49 -6.12
CA LEU A 142 -26.78 -3.35 -7.57
C LEU A 142 -26.51 -4.69 -8.27
N ALA A 143 -25.78 -5.59 -7.61
CA ALA A 143 -25.54 -6.96 -8.09
C ALA A 143 -26.73 -7.91 -7.89
N SER A 144 -27.88 -7.40 -7.43
CA SER A 144 -29.05 -8.21 -7.07
C SER A 144 -28.72 -9.32 -6.07
N TYR A 145 -27.81 -9.04 -5.12
CA TYR A 145 -27.33 -9.97 -4.10
C TYR A 145 -26.67 -11.26 -4.62
N LYS A 146 -26.23 -11.28 -5.90
CA LYS A 146 -25.51 -12.44 -6.46
C LYS A 146 -24.06 -12.50 -5.95
N LEU A 147 -23.65 -13.64 -5.39
CA LEU A 147 -22.37 -13.83 -4.65
C LEU A 147 -21.32 -14.68 -5.41
N GLY A 148 -21.34 -14.60 -6.75
CA GLY A 148 -20.40 -15.34 -7.59
C GLY A 148 -18.96 -14.78 -7.52
N LYS A 149 -17.94 -15.65 -7.65
CA LYS A 149 -16.52 -15.23 -7.70
C LYS A 149 -16.27 -14.16 -8.77
N ARG A 150 -16.97 -14.25 -9.91
CA ARG A 150 -16.90 -13.27 -11.00
C ARG A 150 -17.43 -11.90 -10.59
N VAL A 151 -18.54 -11.83 -9.86
CA VAL A 151 -19.11 -10.56 -9.37
C VAL A 151 -18.15 -9.88 -8.41
N LEU A 152 -17.57 -10.65 -7.48
CA LEU A 152 -16.59 -10.15 -6.54
C LEU A 152 -15.35 -9.59 -7.27
N ALA A 153 -14.83 -10.32 -8.26
CA ALA A 153 -13.72 -9.85 -9.07
C ALA A 153 -14.07 -8.56 -9.84
N THR A 154 -15.29 -8.44 -10.37
CA THR A 154 -15.76 -7.22 -11.03
C THR A 154 -15.86 -6.04 -10.06
N MET A 155 -16.30 -6.25 -8.82
CA MET A 155 -16.34 -5.19 -7.80
C MET A 155 -14.94 -4.70 -7.44
N ILE A 156 -14.02 -5.61 -7.12
CA ILE A 156 -12.63 -5.27 -6.77
C ILE A 156 -11.95 -4.58 -7.96
N GLY A 157 -12.02 -5.18 -9.15
CA GLY A 157 -11.42 -4.62 -10.35
C GLY A 157 -12.00 -3.26 -10.71
N GLY A 158 -13.32 -3.08 -10.57
CA GLY A 158 -13.97 -1.80 -10.83
C GLY A 158 -13.52 -0.70 -9.87
N VAL A 159 -13.45 -0.98 -8.56
CA VAL A 159 -12.97 0.01 -7.57
C VAL A 159 -11.52 0.38 -7.84
N VAL A 160 -10.66 -0.60 -8.15
CA VAL A 160 -9.26 -0.32 -8.51
C VAL A 160 -9.18 0.55 -9.76
N ILE A 161 -9.86 0.17 -10.84
CA ILE A 161 -9.87 0.96 -12.08
C ILE A 161 -10.40 2.39 -11.83
N GLY A 162 -11.45 2.54 -11.03
CA GLY A 162 -11.97 3.86 -10.66
C GLY A 162 -10.96 4.70 -9.88
N ALA A 163 -10.23 4.09 -8.95
CA ALA A 163 -9.17 4.75 -8.20
C ALA A 163 -7.99 5.15 -9.12
N LEU A 164 -7.64 4.32 -10.11
CA LEU A 164 -6.59 4.62 -11.08
C LEU A 164 -6.94 5.82 -11.97
N ILE A 165 -8.21 5.98 -12.35
CA ILE A 165 -8.66 7.10 -13.21
C ILE A 165 -8.84 8.40 -12.40
N SER A 166 -8.84 8.30 -11.07
CA SER A 166 -9.10 9.46 -10.22
C SER A 166 -7.95 10.48 -10.24
N PRO A 167 -8.21 11.75 -9.87
CA PRO A 167 -7.17 12.77 -9.74
C PRO A 167 -6.05 12.38 -8.76
N ALA A 168 -6.30 11.44 -7.84
CA ALA A 168 -5.32 10.89 -6.91
C ALA A 168 -4.24 10.02 -7.56
N GLN A 169 -4.33 9.69 -8.86
CA GLN A 169 -3.33 8.81 -9.51
C GLN A 169 -1.91 9.36 -9.35
N GLY A 170 -1.74 10.69 -9.40
CA GLY A 170 -0.44 11.35 -9.31
C GLY A 170 0.24 11.12 -7.95
N GLU A 171 -0.54 11.04 -6.88
CA GLU A 171 -0.04 10.74 -5.53
C GLU A 171 0.06 9.23 -5.26
N MET A 172 -0.79 8.40 -5.89
CA MET A 172 -0.68 6.93 -5.80
C MET A 172 0.54 6.35 -6.51
N PHE A 173 0.95 6.94 -7.62
CA PHE A 173 2.03 6.41 -8.46
C PHE A 173 3.26 7.28 -8.52
N GLY A 174 3.23 8.47 -7.92
CA GLY A 174 4.34 9.43 -7.95
C GLY A 174 4.60 9.89 -9.38
N HIS A 175 4.04 11.02 -9.80
CA HIS A 175 4.51 11.62 -11.04
C HIS A 175 5.91 12.19 -10.80
N PRO A 176 6.93 11.86 -11.62
CA PRO A 176 8.30 12.37 -11.45
C PRO A 176 8.44 13.91 -11.54
N SER A 177 7.37 14.62 -11.90
CA SER A 177 7.42 16.03 -12.31
C SER A 177 6.88 17.05 -11.30
N ASP A 178 6.15 16.63 -10.25
CA ASP A 178 5.61 17.56 -9.25
C ASP A 178 6.45 17.49 -7.96
N SER A 179 7.68 18.01 -7.99
CA SER A 179 8.48 18.16 -6.77
C SER A 179 7.91 19.30 -5.91
N SER A 180 6.85 19.01 -5.17
CA SER A 180 6.26 19.94 -4.22
C SER A 180 6.98 19.78 -2.88
N PHE A 181 7.87 20.72 -2.55
CA PHE A 181 8.53 20.74 -1.23
C PHE A 181 7.82 21.76 -0.33
N MET A 182 7.35 21.33 0.85
CA MET A 182 6.46 22.13 1.73
C MET A 182 5.21 22.71 1.03
N GLY A 183 4.65 22.00 0.05
CA GLY A 183 3.48 22.47 -0.71
C GLY A 183 3.76 23.59 -1.71
N ILE A 184 5.03 23.96 -1.91
CA ILE A 184 5.44 24.93 -2.92
C ILE A 184 5.76 24.17 -4.21
N LYS A 185 4.93 24.37 -5.24
CA LYS A 185 5.17 23.83 -6.58
C LYS A 185 6.29 24.62 -7.24
N ILE A 186 7.34 23.92 -7.67
CA ILE A 186 8.46 24.50 -8.43
C ILE A 186 8.31 24.04 -9.87
N ASP A 187 8.26 24.98 -10.80
CA ASP A 187 8.28 24.67 -12.22
C ASP A 187 9.71 24.31 -12.67
N PRO A 188 9.97 23.12 -13.23
CA PRO A 188 11.29 22.67 -13.65
C PRO A 188 12.00 23.62 -14.63
N GLU A 189 11.27 24.35 -15.47
CA GLU A 189 11.87 25.25 -16.47
C GLU A 189 12.40 26.56 -15.85
N SER A 190 11.89 26.96 -14.68
CA SER A 190 12.19 28.26 -14.06
C SER A 190 12.69 28.15 -12.61
N VAL A 191 13.17 26.97 -12.21
CA VAL A 191 13.70 26.64 -10.87
C VAL A 191 14.66 27.71 -10.32
N ALA A 192 15.67 28.08 -11.12
CA ALA A 192 16.70 29.03 -10.69
C ALA A 192 16.17 30.46 -10.50
N GLU A 193 15.15 30.87 -11.26
CA GLU A 193 14.54 32.20 -11.16
C GLU A 193 13.57 32.30 -9.97
N GLN A 194 12.86 31.21 -9.67
CA GLN A 194 11.88 31.17 -8.58
C GLN A 194 12.53 30.98 -7.20
N ALA A 195 13.71 30.36 -7.13
CA ALA A 195 14.36 29.99 -5.88
C ALA A 195 14.50 31.15 -4.88
N PRO A 196 14.97 32.36 -5.24
CA PRO A 196 15.06 33.47 -4.30
C PRO A 196 13.70 33.89 -3.74
N THR A 197 12.66 33.90 -4.57
CA THR A 197 11.30 34.26 -4.15
C THR A 197 10.74 33.24 -3.17
N ILE A 198 10.92 31.95 -3.47
CA ILE A 198 10.46 30.84 -2.64
C ILE A 198 11.21 30.84 -1.31
N ALA A 199 12.54 30.97 -1.35
CA ALA A 199 13.39 30.95 -0.17
C ALA A 199 13.04 32.09 0.80
N ARG A 200 12.80 33.30 0.27
CA ARG A 200 12.38 34.47 1.08
C ARG A 200 11.00 34.29 1.69
N ARG A 201 10.02 33.79 0.92
CA ARG A 201 8.65 33.56 1.40
C ARG A 201 8.55 32.45 2.44
N SER A 202 9.43 31.45 2.37
CA SER A 202 9.44 30.30 3.26
C SER A 202 10.44 30.42 4.42
N PHE A 203 11.10 31.56 4.57
CA PHE A 203 12.17 31.75 5.56
C PHE A 203 11.69 31.58 7.01
N ASP A 204 10.45 31.93 7.35
CA ASP A 204 9.90 31.75 8.69
C ASP A 204 9.92 30.28 9.15
N SER A 205 9.75 29.34 8.20
CA SER A 205 9.85 27.90 8.45
C SER A 205 11.29 27.51 8.78
N PHE A 206 12.25 28.00 7.99
CA PHE A 206 13.68 27.81 8.24
C PHE A 206 14.10 28.35 9.61
N GLU A 207 13.66 29.57 9.95
CA GLU A 207 13.99 30.20 11.22
C GLU A 207 13.41 29.43 12.41
N THR A 208 12.17 28.92 12.26
CA THR A 208 11.53 28.09 13.28
C THR A 208 12.27 26.78 13.48
N ALA A 209 12.73 26.13 12.41
CA ALA A 209 13.59 24.95 12.51
C ALA A 209 14.94 25.27 13.17
N PHE A 210 15.57 26.39 12.81
CA PHE A 210 16.84 26.82 13.38
C PHE A 210 16.76 27.13 14.89
N ARG A 211 15.63 27.66 15.36
CA ARG A 211 15.37 27.87 16.80
C ARG A 211 15.23 26.56 17.56
N ASN A 212 14.73 25.52 16.91
CA ASN A 212 14.52 24.19 17.50
C ASN A 212 15.63 23.18 17.15
N LYS A 213 16.79 23.65 16.67
CA LYS A 213 17.87 22.78 16.19
C LYS A 213 18.49 21.91 17.29
N HIS A 214 18.97 20.75 16.88
CA HIS A 214 19.86 19.87 17.63
C HIS A 214 21.32 20.08 17.22
N SER A 215 22.25 19.56 18.03
CA SER A 215 23.69 19.74 17.83
C SER A 215 24.24 19.13 16.53
N GLN A 216 23.54 18.16 15.94
CA GLN A 216 23.93 17.51 14.69
C GLN A 216 23.34 18.15 13.44
N ASP A 217 22.41 19.10 13.61
CA ASP A 217 21.74 19.71 12.47
C ASP A 217 22.67 20.69 11.73
N HIS A 218 22.39 20.85 10.43
CA HIS A 218 23.13 21.76 9.57
C HIS A 218 22.16 22.74 8.93
N PHE A 219 22.44 24.03 9.08
CA PHE A 219 21.64 25.12 8.53
C PHE A 219 22.55 26.01 7.70
N SER A 220 22.18 26.21 6.44
CA SER A 220 22.94 27.02 5.49
C SER A 220 22.01 27.90 4.68
N VAL A 221 22.45 29.10 4.35
CA VAL A 221 21.75 30.01 3.43
C VAL A 221 22.67 30.38 2.28
N LYS A 222 22.10 30.56 1.09
CA LYS A 222 22.81 31.07 -0.08
C LYS A 222 22.44 32.52 -0.29
N ALA A 223 23.44 33.39 -0.37
CA ALA A 223 23.25 34.81 -0.53
C ALA A 223 24.46 35.46 -1.24
N PRO A 224 24.30 36.66 -1.83
CA PRO A 224 25.43 37.43 -2.32
C PRO A 224 26.29 37.90 -1.15
N VAL A 225 27.60 37.67 -1.28
CA VAL A 225 28.64 38.18 -0.39
C VAL A 225 29.49 39.14 -1.20
N GLU A 226 29.72 40.33 -0.63
CA GLU A 226 30.41 41.43 -1.30
C GLU A 226 31.75 41.72 -0.59
N ASP A 227 32.84 41.80 -1.34
CA ASP A 227 34.16 42.22 -0.86
C ASP A 227 34.84 43.11 -1.91
N ASN A 228 35.19 44.34 -1.55
CA ASN A 228 35.82 45.33 -2.44
C ASN A 228 35.15 45.51 -3.82
N GLY A 229 33.82 45.50 -3.85
CA GLY A 229 33.03 45.66 -5.07
C GLY A 229 32.90 44.40 -5.94
N ALA A 230 33.56 43.29 -5.58
CA ALA A 230 33.29 41.98 -6.15
C ALA A 230 32.12 41.32 -5.39
N VAL A 231 31.24 40.64 -6.12
CA VAL A 231 30.09 39.93 -5.56
C VAL A 231 30.14 38.46 -5.98
N GLU A 232 29.93 37.57 -5.02
CA GLU A 232 29.83 36.12 -5.25
C GLU A 232 28.69 35.54 -4.41
N HIS A 233 27.88 34.64 -5.00
CA HIS A 233 26.77 33.98 -4.33
C HIS A 233 27.25 32.69 -3.66
N LEU A 234 27.30 32.69 -2.33
CA LEU A 234 27.96 31.64 -1.55
C LEU A 234 27.03 31.05 -0.50
N TRP A 235 27.29 29.78 -0.16
CA TRP A 235 26.66 29.12 0.98
C TRP A 235 27.32 29.57 2.29
N ILE A 236 26.48 30.03 3.22
CA ILE A 236 26.84 30.54 4.53
C ILE A 236 26.24 29.60 5.57
N LYS A 237 27.08 28.92 6.35
CA LYS A 237 26.65 28.11 7.49
C LYS A 237 26.15 29.03 8.59
N VAL A 238 24.86 28.95 8.91
CA VAL A 238 24.19 29.86 9.83
C VAL A 238 24.64 29.61 11.27
N GLY A 239 25.21 30.64 11.90
CA GLY A 239 25.57 30.63 13.31
C GLY A 239 24.51 31.32 14.18
N LYS A 240 23.92 32.41 13.66
CA LYS A 240 22.97 33.25 14.39
C LYS A 240 21.96 33.90 13.44
N ILE A 241 20.73 34.05 13.90
CA ILE A 241 19.68 34.82 13.22
C ILE A 241 19.15 35.85 14.22
N GLU A 242 19.17 37.12 13.85
CA GLU A 242 18.62 38.23 14.62
C GLU A 242 17.77 39.10 13.70
N ASP A 243 16.47 39.17 13.99
CA ASP A 243 15.45 39.86 13.19
C ASP A 243 15.49 39.43 11.71
N THR A 244 16.14 40.22 10.86
CA THR A 244 16.28 39.97 9.42
C THR A 244 17.73 39.74 9.00
N THR A 245 18.64 39.71 9.96
CA THR A 245 20.08 39.57 9.76
C THR A 245 20.51 38.15 10.11
N ILE A 246 21.24 37.54 9.19
CA ILE A 246 21.75 36.18 9.31
C ILE A 246 23.27 36.29 9.36
N THR A 247 23.86 35.82 10.46
CA THR A 247 25.32 35.79 10.64
C THR A 247 25.80 34.35 10.65
N GLY A 248 26.90 34.11 9.96
CA GLY A 248 27.41 32.76 9.79
C GLY A 248 28.82 32.75 9.23
N THR A 249 29.24 31.57 8.79
CA THR A 249 30.59 31.36 8.23
C THR A 249 30.51 30.80 6.83
N LEU A 250 31.45 31.18 5.96
CA LEU A 250 31.50 30.64 4.59
C LEU A 250 31.73 29.12 4.61
N ALA A 251 30.86 28.37 3.94
CA ALA A 251 30.97 26.91 3.84
C ALA A 251 32.11 26.47 2.89
N SER A 252 32.46 27.32 1.92
CA SER A 252 33.52 27.10 0.93
C SER A 252 34.36 28.35 0.71
N ALA A 253 35.56 28.19 0.14
CA ALA A 253 36.41 29.33 -0.20
C ALA A 253 35.82 30.08 -1.42
N PRO A 254 35.71 31.41 -1.37
CA PRO A 254 35.28 32.21 -2.52
C PRO A 254 36.34 32.24 -3.60
N THR A 255 35.91 32.38 -4.85
CA THR A 255 36.81 32.46 -6.01
C THR A 255 37.17 33.89 -6.34
N LYS A 256 36.23 34.82 -6.12
CA LYS A 256 36.34 36.24 -6.52
C LYS A 256 36.67 37.17 -5.34
N LEU A 257 36.44 36.72 -4.12
CA LEU A 257 36.56 37.54 -2.90
C LEU A 257 37.92 37.28 -2.23
N ALA A 258 38.95 38.01 -2.67
CA ALA A 258 40.34 37.73 -2.31
C ALA A 258 40.65 37.81 -0.80
N ASN A 259 39.87 38.57 -0.01
CA ASN A 259 40.11 38.70 1.43
C ASN A 259 39.31 37.69 2.28
N LEU A 260 38.50 36.86 1.65
CA LEU A 260 37.64 35.90 2.33
C LEU A 260 38.10 34.47 2.05
N LYS A 261 37.90 33.59 3.03
CA LYS A 261 38.25 32.16 2.96
C LYS A 261 37.12 31.33 3.56
N ALA A 262 37.17 30.02 3.35
CA ALA A 262 36.28 29.10 4.06
C ALA A 262 36.38 29.34 5.57
N GLY A 263 35.23 29.43 6.25
CA GLY A 263 35.14 29.74 7.67
C GLY A 263 35.17 31.24 8.02
N SER A 264 35.39 32.16 7.06
CA SER A 264 35.25 33.60 7.33
C SER A 264 33.84 33.94 7.79
N GLU A 265 33.74 34.78 8.82
CA GLU A 265 32.45 35.28 9.31
C GLU A 265 31.89 36.32 8.35
N VAL A 266 30.62 36.16 7.99
CA VAL A 266 29.89 37.03 7.08
C VAL A 266 28.47 37.23 7.59
N SER A 267 27.87 38.35 7.18
CA SER A 267 26.50 38.69 7.51
C SER A 267 25.71 39.01 6.25
N THR A 268 24.47 38.53 6.19
CA THR A 268 23.54 38.81 5.09
C THR A 268 22.13 39.07 5.62
N LYS A 269 21.26 39.59 4.76
CA LYS A 269 19.86 39.86 5.11
C LYS A 269 18.92 38.91 4.36
N VAL A 270 17.78 38.61 4.97
CA VAL A 270 16.72 37.78 4.36
C VAL A 270 16.29 38.32 2.99
N GLU A 271 16.25 39.64 2.81
CA GLU A 271 15.88 40.29 1.53
C GLU A 271 16.84 39.96 0.36
N LYS A 272 18.10 39.62 0.67
CA LYS A 272 19.12 39.26 -0.32
C LYS A 272 19.27 37.75 -0.52
N LEU A 273 18.45 36.95 0.17
CA LEU A 273 18.60 35.49 0.18
C LEU A 273 18.21 34.89 -1.18
N ASP A 274 19.03 33.98 -1.69
CA ASP A 274 18.80 33.29 -2.97
C ASP A 274 18.24 31.88 -2.75
N ASP A 275 18.68 31.22 -1.69
CA ASP A 275 18.24 29.88 -1.30
C ASP A 275 18.55 29.63 0.18
N TRP A 276 17.94 28.61 0.76
CA TRP A 276 18.33 28.09 2.06
C TRP A 276 18.25 26.58 2.05
N ALA A 277 19.01 25.93 2.93
CA ALA A 277 18.94 24.49 3.11
C ALA A 277 19.21 24.12 4.56
N TYR A 278 18.50 23.13 5.08
CA TYR A 278 18.83 22.53 6.36
C TYR A 278 18.58 21.03 6.41
N SER A 279 19.27 20.36 7.31
CA SER A 279 19.02 18.97 7.71
C SER A 279 18.67 18.96 9.19
N HIS A 280 17.45 18.51 9.53
CA HIS A 280 16.94 18.39 10.90
C HIS A 280 16.40 16.99 11.13
N ASN A 281 16.99 16.23 12.06
CA ASN A 281 16.57 14.85 12.35
C ASN A 281 16.51 13.91 11.12
N GLY A 282 17.40 14.13 10.13
CA GLY A 282 17.44 13.34 8.89
C GLY A 282 16.38 13.73 7.86
N GLN A 283 15.64 14.82 8.07
CA GLN A 283 14.82 15.47 7.05
C GLN A 283 15.58 16.65 6.46
N ASP A 284 15.76 16.62 5.15
CA ASP A 284 16.40 17.70 4.40
C ASP A 284 15.34 18.64 3.82
N ALA A 285 15.62 19.94 3.88
CA ALA A 285 14.71 20.98 3.44
C ALA A 285 15.44 22.08 2.67
N GLY A 286 14.76 22.66 1.68
CA GLY A 286 15.27 23.77 0.87
C GLY A 286 15.94 23.34 -0.43
N ASN A 287 17.05 23.99 -0.82
CA ASN A 287 17.73 23.81 -2.11
C ASN A 287 16.79 24.03 -3.30
N PHE A 288 16.01 25.12 -3.25
CA PHE A 288 15.02 25.44 -4.28
C PHE A 288 15.64 25.64 -5.66
N GLY A 289 16.91 26.05 -5.74
CA GLY A 289 17.63 26.24 -6.99
C GLY A 289 18.17 24.95 -7.63
N MET A 290 18.06 23.81 -6.95
CA MET A 290 18.46 22.51 -7.49
C MET A 290 17.34 21.92 -8.35
N ASP A 291 17.73 21.29 -9.46
CA ASP A 291 16.81 20.53 -10.31
C ASP A 291 16.03 19.48 -9.47
N PRO A 292 14.71 19.33 -9.66
CA PRO A 292 13.90 18.34 -8.96
C PRO A 292 14.47 16.92 -8.95
N ASP A 293 14.93 16.41 -10.10
CA ASP A 293 15.44 15.05 -10.25
C ASP A 293 16.82 14.89 -9.61
N GLU A 294 17.64 15.94 -9.65
CA GLU A 294 18.91 15.99 -8.92
C GLU A 294 18.69 16.02 -7.41
N ARG A 295 17.69 16.75 -6.93
CA ARG A 295 17.34 16.84 -5.50
C ARG A 295 16.91 15.49 -4.96
N VAL A 296 16.01 14.79 -5.65
CA VAL A 296 15.57 13.43 -5.27
C VAL A 296 16.73 12.44 -5.28
N ARG A 297 17.65 12.53 -6.25
CA ARG A 297 18.85 11.67 -6.28
C ARG A 297 19.82 11.94 -5.13
N THR A 298 19.93 13.19 -4.70
CA THR A 298 20.90 13.61 -3.68
C THR A 298 20.40 13.35 -2.27
N TYR A 299 19.14 13.70 -1.99
CA TYR A 299 18.56 13.66 -0.65
C TYR A 299 17.57 12.50 -0.44
N GLY A 300 17.22 11.76 -1.51
CA GLY A 300 16.08 10.85 -1.49
C GLY A 300 14.77 11.63 -1.54
N ASP A 301 13.66 10.95 -1.86
CA ASP A 301 12.32 11.51 -1.64
C ASP A 301 11.98 11.30 -0.14
N PRO A 302 11.98 12.36 0.69
CA PRO A 302 11.81 12.20 2.13
C PRO A 302 10.44 11.64 2.50
N ASP A 303 9.42 11.88 1.65
CA ASP A 303 8.01 11.64 1.95
C ASP A 303 7.34 10.66 0.98
N GLY A 304 7.95 10.33 -0.16
CA GLY A 304 7.35 9.53 -1.22
C GLY A 304 6.86 8.16 -0.78
N TRP A 305 7.68 7.42 -0.04
CA TRP A 305 7.30 6.07 0.42
C TRP A 305 6.23 6.10 1.53
N MET A 306 6.24 7.12 2.39
CA MET A 306 5.23 7.26 3.45
C MET A 306 3.89 7.67 2.84
N THR A 307 3.84 8.76 2.09
CA THR A 307 2.61 9.28 1.47
C THR A 307 1.97 8.26 0.52
N GLN A 308 2.76 7.63 -0.34
CA GLN A 308 2.30 6.57 -1.23
C GLN A 308 1.79 5.34 -0.44
N GLY A 309 2.53 4.92 0.59
CA GLY A 309 2.15 3.79 1.44
C GLY A 309 0.81 3.99 2.14
N TRP A 310 0.53 5.19 2.66
CA TRP A 310 -0.73 5.52 3.33
C TRP A 310 -1.94 5.39 2.40
N ILE A 311 -1.80 5.81 1.14
CA ILE A 311 -2.89 5.71 0.16
C ILE A 311 -3.22 4.24 -0.14
N TRP A 312 -2.21 3.38 -0.32
CA TRP A 312 -2.41 1.95 -0.53
C TRP A 312 -3.05 1.26 0.68
N ILE A 313 -2.65 1.63 1.89
CA ILE A 313 -3.26 1.11 3.14
C ILE A 313 -4.74 1.51 3.21
N ASN A 314 -5.04 2.79 2.98
CA ASN A 314 -6.40 3.31 3.01
C ASN A 314 -7.29 2.63 1.95
N LEU A 315 -6.79 2.46 0.73
CA LEU A 315 -7.48 1.74 -0.34
C LEU A 315 -7.72 0.27 0.03
N ALA A 316 -6.71 -0.40 0.62
CA ALA A 316 -6.84 -1.80 1.06
C ALA A 316 -7.90 -1.97 2.15
N ILE A 317 -7.95 -1.06 3.13
CA ILE A 317 -8.96 -1.07 4.20
C ILE A 317 -10.37 -0.85 3.63
N MET A 318 -10.51 0.10 2.70
CA MET A 318 -11.78 0.35 2.03
C MET A 318 -12.24 -0.90 1.25
N LEU A 319 -11.33 -1.52 0.47
CA LEU A 319 -11.60 -2.76 -0.26
C LEU A 319 -11.99 -3.91 0.68
N ALA A 320 -11.32 -4.06 1.81
CA ALA A 320 -11.67 -5.05 2.82
C ALA A 320 -13.10 -4.82 3.34
N GLY A 321 -13.48 -3.57 3.59
CA GLY A 321 -14.85 -3.18 3.94
C GLY A 321 -15.87 -3.53 2.84
N VAL A 322 -15.56 -3.22 1.57
CA VAL A 322 -16.44 -3.52 0.42
C VAL A 322 -16.69 -5.02 0.27
N VAL A 323 -15.67 -5.85 0.52
CA VAL A 323 -15.75 -7.31 0.36
C VAL A 323 -16.35 -8.00 1.61
N SER A 324 -16.25 -7.40 2.79
CA SER A 324 -16.69 -7.99 4.07
C SER A 324 -18.14 -8.52 4.06
N PRO A 325 -19.16 -7.80 3.53
CA PRO A 325 -20.52 -8.32 3.41
C PRO A 325 -20.63 -9.62 2.61
N VAL A 326 -19.77 -9.85 1.60
CA VAL A 326 -19.73 -11.09 0.80
C VAL A 326 -19.29 -12.27 1.64
N LEU A 327 -18.19 -12.07 2.36
CA LEU A 327 -17.54 -13.11 3.14
C LEU A 327 -18.45 -13.54 4.29
N ALA A 328 -19.10 -12.58 4.95
CA ALA A 328 -20.05 -12.85 6.02
C ALA A 328 -21.23 -13.74 5.55
N ILE A 329 -21.78 -13.48 4.36
CA ILE A 329 -22.88 -14.30 3.82
C ILE A 329 -22.39 -15.69 3.41
N ARG A 330 -21.18 -15.82 2.85
CA ARG A 330 -20.62 -17.14 2.52
C ARG A 330 -20.35 -18.00 3.74
N LEU A 331 -19.79 -17.44 4.81
CA LEU A 331 -19.49 -18.17 6.04
C LEU A 331 -20.76 -18.68 6.75
N LYS A 332 -21.89 -18.00 6.57
CA LYS A 332 -23.18 -18.44 7.14
C LYS A 332 -23.83 -19.59 6.34
N ASN A 333 -23.46 -19.74 5.07
CA ASN A 333 -24.11 -20.66 4.12
C ASN A 333 -23.25 -21.88 3.73
N GLY A 334 -22.00 -21.96 4.20
CA GLY A 334 -21.08 -23.08 3.98
C GLY A 334 -20.86 -23.85 5.27
#